data_AF-A0A3Q3XBD0-F1
#
_entry.id   AF-A0A3Q3XBD0-F1
#
_cell.length_a   1.000
_cell.length_b   1.000
_cell.length_c   1.000
_cell.angle_alpha   90.00
_cell.angle_beta   90.00
_cell.angle_gamma   90.00
#
_symmetry.space_group_name_H-M   'P 1'
#
loop_
_entity.id
_entity.type
_entity.pdbx_description
1 polymer ?
#
loop_
_entity_poly.entity_id
_entity_poly.type
_entity_poly.pdbx_seq_one_letter_code
_entity_poly.pdbx_strand_id
1 'polypeptide(L)'
;GQPNGPAPPSPLAVSANTATMLAKSHFADSLQCNELIEKKLLSPEGKCIAGILTNCNSNIEIAAILPTFLCLNNVSSIVDEELRRALQKHQILEEKLKTLEGLEQEPDREQEGRKNETAQVEEGIKNSFRNLLRLFRACSDVVSAWKAELGMKVGMSENIRELHTSLSLILEKSLSSRDKKLQFDPSKQLSHALAKQRQSCLEASQATIVRLQQEIDQLNILHNNFMHDHRLSERALQEVRLCHIYVELKETEYEQQMEELRKLEMQISALEVDYNSIQERRHLAEEMVERELELKTKAAIFAQAWWRGYSTRKALEKKEKSRKVRKDKRKKTK
;
A
#
# COMPACT_ATOMS: atom_id res chain seq x y z
N GLY A 1 -17.30 14.57 -79.82
CA GLY A 1 -16.00 15.22 -79.92
C GLY A 1 -15.07 14.66 -78.86
N GLN A 2 -13.95 14.08 -79.29
CA GLN A 2 -12.70 14.01 -78.51
C GLN A 2 -12.12 15.44 -78.32
N PRO A 3 -11.00 15.68 -77.60
CA PRO A 3 -10.14 14.79 -76.79
C PRO A 3 -9.78 15.39 -75.40
N ASN A 4 -9.08 14.65 -74.54
CA ASN A 4 -7.71 14.99 -74.08
C ASN A 4 -7.25 14.05 -72.97
N GLY A 5 -6.07 13.47 -73.19
CA GLY A 5 -5.46 12.44 -72.34
C GLY A 5 -4.93 12.95 -71.01
N PRO A 6 -4.41 12.04 -70.16
CA PRO A 6 -3.78 12.41 -68.91
C PRO A 6 -2.49 13.20 -69.18
N ALA A 7 -2.41 14.38 -68.55
CA ALA A 7 -1.24 15.23 -68.55
C ALA A 7 -0.02 14.50 -67.94
N PRO A 8 1.21 14.78 -68.43
CA PRO A 8 2.42 14.18 -67.90
C PRO A 8 2.68 14.65 -66.47
N PRO A 9 3.29 13.81 -65.59
CA PRO A 9 3.70 14.26 -64.28
C PRO A 9 4.77 15.35 -64.41
N SER A 10 4.59 16.44 -63.67
CA SER A 10 5.51 17.57 -63.63
C SER A 10 6.92 17.14 -63.18
N PRO A 11 8.00 17.76 -63.71
CA PRO A 11 9.39 17.35 -63.46
C PRO A 11 9.85 17.50 -61.99
N LEU A 12 9.04 18.15 -61.16
CA LEU A 12 9.37 18.46 -59.77
C LEU A 12 9.07 17.33 -58.78
N ALA A 13 8.25 16.34 -59.15
CA ALA A 13 7.94 15.21 -58.26
C ALA A 13 8.97 14.07 -58.34
N VAL A 14 9.68 13.93 -59.46
CA VAL A 14 10.75 12.92 -59.62
C VAL A 14 12.06 13.37 -58.94
N SER A 15 12.27 14.68 -58.76
CA SER A 15 13.47 15.24 -58.13
C SER A 15 13.48 15.16 -56.59
N ALA A 16 12.32 15.14 -55.93
CA ALA A 16 12.25 15.08 -54.47
C ALA A 16 12.46 13.66 -53.93
N ASN A 17 11.93 12.64 -54.62
CA ASN A 17 12.06 11.25 -54.17
C ASN A 17 13.46 10.66 -54.45
N THR A 18 14.12 11.09 -55.53
CA THR A 18 15.50 10.70 -55.84
C THR A 18 16.51 11.39 -54.93
N ALA A 19 16.32 12.68 -54.60
CA ALA A 19 17.16 13.39 -53.64
C ALA A 19 17.04 12.83 -52.21
N THR A 20 15.84 12.40 -51.80
CA THR A 20 15.62 11.84 -50.45
C THR A 20 16.11 10.39 -50.33
N MET A 21 16.06 9.59 -51.41
CA MET A 21 16.70 8.26 -51.44
C MET A 21 18.22 8.32 -51.57
N LEU A 22 18.78 9.28 -52.32
CA LEU A 22 20.24 9.52 -52.40
C LEU A 22 20.82 10.10 -51.11
N ALA A 23 20.09 10.98 -50.41
CA ALA A 23 20.54 11.49 -49.11
C ALA A 23 20.53 10.41 -48.02
N LYS A 24 19.59 9.45 -48.06
CA LYS A 24 19.59 8.30 -47.13
C LYS A 24 20.65 7.25 -47.46
N SER A 25 20.97 7.01 -48.75
CA SER A 25 22.07 6.12 -49.11
C SER A 25 23.43 6.75 -48.78
N HIS A 26 23.63 8.05 -49.02
CA HIS A 26 24.87 8.73 -48.68
C HIS A 26 25.10 8.90 -47.17
N PHE A 27 24.06 8.98 -46.34
CA PHE A 27 24.21 9.06 -44.88
C PHE A 27 24.55 7.70 -44.26
N ALA A 28 23.98 6.60 -44.80
CA ALA A 28 24.29 5.25 -44.36
C ALA A 28 25.70 4.81 -44.82
N ASP A 29 26.07 5.10 -46.07
CA ASP A 29 27.39 4.78 -46.61
C ASP A 29 28.49 5.65 -45.97
N SER A 30 28.22 6.92 -45.62
CA SER A 30 29.17 7.80 -44.92
C SER A 30 29.43 7.38 -43.47
N LEU A 31 28.44 6.80 -42.78
CA LEU A 31 28.61 6.26 -41.43
C LEU A 31 29.45 4.96 -41.46
N GLN A 32 29.21 4.09 -42.44
CA GLN A 32 30.01 2.89 -42.63
C GLN A 32 31.46 3.20 -43.05
N CYS A 33 31.67 4.23 -43.87
CA CYS A 33 33.02 4.69 -44.24
C CYS A 33 33.79 5.27 -43.05
N ASN A 34 33.16 6.03 -42.16
CA ASN A 34 33.86 6.59 -40.99
C ASN A 34 34.21 5.52 -39.95
N GLU A 35 33.34 4.54 -39.71
CA GLU A 35 33.61 3.44 -38.79
C GLU A 35 34.73 2.49 -39.30
N LEU A 36 34.86 2.36 -40.63
CA LEU A 36 35.95 1.62 -41.28
C LEU A 36 37.27 2.41 -41.33
N ILE A 37 37.21 3.75 -41.42
CA ILE A 37 38.38 4.63 -41.43
C ILE A 37 38.99 4.77 -40.02
N GLU A 38 38.17 4.88 -38.98
CA GLU A 38 38.65 4.90 -37.57
C GLU A 38 39.36 3.58 -37.21
N LYS A 39 38.83 2.42 -37.63
CA LYS A 39 39.47 1.12 -37.40
C LYS A 39 40.79 0.94 -38.17
N LYS A 40 41.05 1.73 -39.22
CA LYS A 40 42.26 1.63 -40.05
C LYS A 40 43.38 2.60 -39.65
N LEU A 41 43.06 3.73 -39.01
CA LEU A 41 44.04 4.81 -38.70
C LEU A 41 44.50 4.88 -37.23
N LEU A 42 43.85 4.16 -36.31
CA LEU A 42 44.28 4.13 -34.92
C LEU A 42 45.58 3.34 -34.75
N SER A 43 46.48 3.82 -33.89
CA SER A 43 47.62 3.03 -33.39
C SER A 43 47.09 1.76 -32.69
N PRO A 44 47.91 0.69 -32.53
CA PRO A 44 47.47 -0.50 -31.79
C PRO A 44 46.93 -0.15 -30.39
N GLU A 45 47.49 0.86 -29.71
CA GLU A 45 46.99 1.39 -28.45
C GLU A 45 45.67 2.13 -28.60
N GLY A 46 45.50 2.96 -29.65
CA GLY A 46 44.24 3.65 -29.95
C GLY A 46 43.09 2.68 -30.23
N LYS A 47 43.36 1.56 -30.92
CA LYS A 47 42.38 0.49 -31.14
C LYS A 47 42.01 -0.21 -29.84
N CYS A 48 42.99 -0.43 -28.96
CA CYS A 48 42.76 -1.01 -27.64
C CYS A 48 41.86 -0.11 -26.79
N ILE A 49 42.17 1.20 -26.71
CA ILE A 49 41.38 2.18 -25.95
C ILE A 49 39.96 2.29 -26.49
N ALA A 50 39.80 2.42 -27.82
CA ALA A 50 38.48 2.47 -28.44
C ALA A 50 37.66 1.21 -28.11
N GLY A 51 38.26 0.02 -28.20
CA GLY A 51 37.60 -1.23 -27.85
C GLY A 51 37.18 -1.31 -26.37
N ILE A 52 38.00 -0.82 -25.45
CA ILE A 52 37.65 -0.74 -24.02
C ILE A 52 36.47 0.23 -23.82
N LEU A 53 36.50 1.40 -24.43
CA LEU A 53 35.43 2.39 -24.32
C LEU A 53 34.10 1.88 -24.86
N THR A 54 34.10 1.22 -26.01
CA THR A 54 32.89 0.59 -26.57
C THR A 54 32.34 -0.48 -25.63
N ASN A 55 33.19 -1.32 -25.04
CA ASN A 55 32.77 -2.35 -24.07
C ASN A 55 32.21 -1.75 -22.78
N CYS A 56 32.83 -0.68 -22.26
CA CYS A 56 32.33 0.04 -21.10
C CYS A 56 30.97 0.67 -21.38
N ASN A 57 30.80 1.27 -22.56
CA ASN A 57 29.53 1.86 -22.96
C ASN A 57 28.42 0.81 -23.02
N SER A 58 28.65 -0.33 -23.66
CA SER A 58 27.68 -1.43 -23.69
C SER A 58 27.32 -1.93 -22.28
N ASN A 59 28.29 -2.03 -21.37
CA ASN A 59 28.01 -2.46 -19.99
C ASN A 59 27.17 -1.43 -19.21
N ILE A 60 27.45 -0.13 -19.39
CA ILE A 60 26.70 0.96 -18.75
C ILE A 60 25.26 0.98 -19.28
N GLU A 61 25.08 0.80 -20.59
CA GLU A 61 23.76 0.71 -21.20
C GLU A 61 22.94 -0.46 -20.64
N ILE A 62 23.55 -1.64 -20.53
CA ILE A 62 22.89 -2.81 -19.93
C ILE A 62 22.53 -2.54 -18.46
N ALA A 63 23.44 -1.93 -17.69
CA ALA A 63 23.22 -1.58 -16.29
C ALA A 63 22.05 -0.59 -16.11
N ALA A 64 21.85 0.33 -17.06
CA ALA A 64 20.76 1.30 -17.02
C ALA A 64 19.39 0.68 -17.34
N ILE A 65 19.34 -0.30 -18.25
CA ILE A 65 18.10 -0.94 -18.68
C ILE A 65 17.67 -2.05 -17.70
N LEU A 66 18.64 -2.76 -17.11
CA LEU A 66 18.38 -3.95 -16.31
C LEU A 66 17.37 -3.75 -15.15
N PRO A 67 17.43 -2.68 -14.33
CA PRO A 67 16.46 -2.48 -13.25
C PRO A 67 15.04 -2.32 -13.77
N THR A 68 14.85 -1.55 -14.84
CA THR A 68 13.52 -1.34 -15.43
C THR A 68 12.92 -2.65 -15.99
N PHE A 69 13.77 -3.53 -16.52
CA PHE A 69 13.36 -4.84 -17.01
C PHE A 69 12.95 -5.79 -15.86
N LEU A 70 13.75 -5.84 -14.79
CA LEU A 70 13.46 -6.67 -13.63
C LEU A 70 12.15 -6.24 -12.95
N CYS A 71 11.84 -4.94 -12.92
CA CYS A 71 10.58 -4.42 -12.38
C CYS A 71 9.33 -4.79 -13.20
N LEU A 72 9.46 -4.99 -14.51
CA LEU A 72 8.31 -5.26 -15.40
C LEU A 72 7.88 -6.74 -15.40
N ASN A 73 8.55 -7.62 -14.67
CA ASN A 73 8.23 -9.05 -14.58
C ASN A 73 8.11 -9.78 -15.94
N ASN A 74 8.73 -9.24 -16.99
CA ASN A 74 8.71 -9.80 -18.35
C ASN A 74 9.74 -10.93 -18.56
N VAL A 75 10.23 -11.57 -17.50
CA VAL A 75 11.23 -12.65 -17.61
C VAL A 75 10.67 -13.86 -18.37
N SER A 76 9.34 -14.01 -18.47
CA SER A 76 8.67 -15.08 -19.22
C SER A 76 8.65 -14.90 -20.74
N SER A 77 8.86 -13.68 -21.27
CA SER A 77 8.86 -13.41 -22.72
C SER A 77 10.21 -13.64 -23.40
N ILE A 78 11.25 -13.97 -22.62
CA ILE A 78 12.60 -14.20 -23.11
C ILE A 78 12.69 -15.59 -23.73
N VAL A 79 12.98 -15.65 -25.04
CA VAL A 79 13.17 -16.89 -25.80
C VAL A 79 14.46 -17.63 -25.40
N ASP A 80 15.49 -16.89 -24.97
CA ASP A 80 16.76 -17.49 -24.55
C ASP A 80 16.70 -18.05 -23.12
N GLU A 81 16.78 -19.37 -23.03
CA GLU A 81 16.63 -20.14 -21.79
C GLU A 81 17.82 -19.98 -20.82
N GLU A 82 19.01 -19.64 -21.32
CA GLU A 82 20.18 -19.39 -20.46
C GLU A 82 20.10 -17.99 -19.82
N LEU A 83 19.74 -16.98 -20.61
CA LEU A 83 19.49 -15.61 -20.17
C LEU A 83 18.33 -15.55 -19.17
N ARG A 84 17.23 -16.26 -19.46
CA ARG A 84 16.07 -16.36 -18.57
C ARG A 84 16.45 -16.91 -17.19
N ARG A 85 17.19 -18.01 -17.15
CA ARG A 85 17.68 -18.60 -15.89
C ARG A 85 18.63 -17.68 -15.14
N ALA A 86 19.50 -16.96 -15.85
CA ALA A 86 20.41 -15.99 -15.24
C ALA A 86 19.66 -14.79 -14.63
N LEU A 87 18.60 -14.29 -15.29
CA LEU A 87 17.77 -13.19 -14.79
C LEU A 87 16.95 -13.59 -13.57
N GLN A 88 16.31 -14.76 -13.60
CA GLN A 88 15.60 -15.30 -12.43
C GLN A 88 16.54 -15.45 -11.23
N LYS A 89 17.75 -15.94 -11.45
CA LYS A 89 18.76 -16.07 -10.38
C LYS A 89 19.13 -14.70 -9.80
N HIS A 90 19.28 -13.67 -10.62
CA HIS A 90 19.60 -12.32 -10.18
C HIS A 90 18.44 -11.70 -9.38
N GLN A 91 17.20 -11.85 -9.86
CA GLN A 91 16.00 -11.39 -9.17
C GLN A 91 15.84 -12.02 -7.78
N ILE A 92 16.04 -13.34 -7.65
CA ILE A 92 15.98 -14.04 -6.35
C ILE A 92 17.04 -13.49 -5.38
N LEU A 93 18.24 -13.14 -5.87
CA LEU A 93 19.30 -12.59 -5.04
C LEU A 93 18.99 -11.15 -4.59
N GLU A 94 18.40 -10.35 -5.48
CA GLU A 94 17.92 -9.00 -5.17
C GLU A 94 16.80 -9.02 -4.12
N GLU A 95 15.83 -9.92 -4.24
CA GLU A 95 14.77 -10.12 -3.23
C GLU A 95 15.36 -10.54 -1.88
N LYS A 96 16.32 -11.47 -1.88
CA LYS A 96 17.02 -11.89 -0.65
C LYS A 96 17.76 -10.75 0.02
N LEU A 97 18.45 -9.90 -0.74
CA LEU A 97 19.11 -8.72 -0.20
C LEU A 97 18.10 -7.77 0.45
N LYS A 98 17.00 -7.47 -0.25
CA LYS A 98 15.92 -6.61 0.27
C LYS A 98 15.29 -7.15 1.56
N THR A 99 15.13 -8.47 1.67
CA THR A 99 14.64 -9.08 2.92
C THR A 99 15.64 -8.97 4.07
N LEU A 100 16.95 -9.07 3.80
CA LEU A 100 17.99 -8.93 4.81
C LEU A 100 18.14 -7.48 5.27
N GLU A 101 18.07 -6.51 4.35
CA GLU A 101 18.07 -5.07 4.66
C GLU A 101 16.84 -4.65 5.49
N GLY A 102 15.66 -5.24 5.23
CA GLY A 102 14.45 -5.00 6.02
C GLY A 102 14.54 -5.54 7.46
N LEU A 103 15.35 -6.57 7.69
CA LEU A 103 15.57 -7.20 9.01
C LEU A 103 16.66 -6.50 9.84
N GLU A 104 17.41 -5.54 9.28
CA GLU A 104 18.43 -4.75 10.00
C GLU A 104 17.85 -3.68 10.92
N GLN A 105 16.53 -3.40 10.86
CA GLN A 105 15.88 -2.43 11.75
C GLN A 105 15.54 -3.00 13.15
N GLU A 106 15.77 -4.30 13.38
CA GLU A 106 15.55 -4.97 14.67
C GLU A 106 16.87 -5.16 15.44
N PRO A 107 17.08 -4.48 16.59
CA PRO A 107 18.41 -4.34 17.20
C PRO A 107 18.96 -5.58 17.94
N ASP A 108 18.26 -6.72 17.98
CA ASP A 108 18.47 -7.68 19.07
C ASP A 108 18.88 -9.14 18.71
N ARG A 109 19.44 -9.44 17.52
CA ARG A 109 20.09 -10.78 17.31
C ARG A 109 21.33 -10.79 16.43
N GLU A 110 22.38 -11.43 16.96
CA GLU A 110 23.56 -12.03 16.29
C GLU A 110 24.08 -11.28 15.05
N GLN A 111 24.84 -10.21 15.30
CA GLN A 111 25.33 -9.28 14.29
C GLN A 111 26.42 -9.88 13.35
N GLU A 112 27.11 -10.94 13.76
CA GLU A 112 28.21 -11.54 12.99
C GLU A 112 27.72 -12.51 11.91
N GLY A 113 26.68 -13.30 12.20
CA GLY A 113 26.07 -14.23 11.24
C GLY A 113 25.39 -13.49 10.09
N ARG A 114 24.66 -12.42 10.40
CA ARG A 114 23.97 -11.60 9.38
C ARG A 114 24.94 -10.89 8.44
N LYS A 115 26.06 -10.38 8.96
CA LYS A 115 27.12 -9.74 8.14
C LYS A 115 27.75 -10.70 7.13
N ASN A 116 27.93 -11.97 7.53
CA ASN A 116 28.47 -12.99 6.62
C ASN A 116 27.44 -13.38 5.55
N GLU A 117 26.15 -13.46 5.91
CA GLU A 117 25.07 -13.73 4.97
C GLU A 117 24.84 -12.58 3.97
N THR A 118 24.86 -11.32 4.41
CA THR A 118 24.77 -10.16 3.51
C THR A 118 25.96 -10.11 2.55
N ALA A 119 27.18 -10.31 3.05
CA ALA A 119 28.37 -10.37 2.19
C ALA A 119 28.30 -11.51 1.16
N GLN A 120 27.75 -12.67 1.53
CA GLN A 120 27.55 -13.79 0.60
C GLN A 120 26.49 -13.49 -0.47
N VAL A 121 25.40 -12.82 -0.11
CA VAL A 121 24.34 -12.39 -1.04
C VAL A 121 24.88 -11.32 -2.00
N GLU A 122 25.61 -10.33 -1.50
CA GLU A 122 26.26 -9.30 -2.32
C GLU A 122 27.23 -9.90 -3.34
N GLU A 123 28.05 -10.86 -2.93
CA GLU A 123 28.97 -11.55 -3.85
C GLU A 123 28.19 -12.39 -4.88
N GLY A 124 27.07 -12.98 -4.47
CA GLY A 124 26.11 -13.63 -5.38
C GLY A 124 25.54 -12.66 -6.42
N ILE A 125 25.18 -11.44 -6.02
CA ILE A 125 24.65 -10.38 -6.89
C ILE A 125 25.73 -9.93 -7.88
N LYS A 126 26.96 -9.68 -7.41
CA LYS A 126 28.09 -9.30 -8.28
C LYS A 126 28.37 -10.37 -9.34
N ASN A 127 28.38 -11.64 -8.94
CA ASN A 127 28.62 -12.75 -9.87
C ASN A 127 27.46 -12.98 -10.84
N SER A 128 26.21 -12.85 -10.39
CA SER A 128 25.04 -12.95 -11.27
C SER A 128 24.98 -11.80 -12.27
N PHE A 129 25.27 -10.56 -11.85
CA PHE A 129 25.35 -9.40 -12.74
C PHE A 129 26.46 -9.56 -13.77
N ARG A 130 27.64 -10.04 -13.38
CA ARG A 130 28.74 -10.35 -14.32
C ARG A 130 28.32 -11.41 -15.34
N ASN A 131 27.59 -12.44 -14.91
CA ASN A 131 27.06 -13.45 -15.83
C ASN A 131 26.02 -12.87 -16.79
N LEU A 132 25.14 -11.99 -16.29
CA LEU A 132 24.18 -11.27 -17.13
C LEU A 132 24.87 -10.41 -18.18
N LEU A 133 25.86 -9.59 -17.81
CA LEU A 133 26.64 -8.80 -18.77
C LEU A 133 27.28 -9.66 -19.86
N ARG A 134 27.77 -10.85 -19.50
CA ARG A 134 28.33 -11.81 -20.46
C ARG A 134 27.26 -12.32 -21.43
N LEU A 135 26.08 -12.68 -20.94
CA LEU A 135 24.97 -13.19 -21.75
C LEU A 135 24.36 -12.09 -22.64
N PHE A 136 24.22 -10.88 -22.11
CA PHE A 136 23.76 -9.72 -22.90
C PHE A 136 24.71 -9.35 -24.03
N ARG A 137 26.01 -9.57 -23.84
CA ARG A 137 27.00 -9.40 -24.91
C ARG A 137 26.86 -10.47 -26.00
N ALA A 138 26.45 -11.68 -25.64
CA ALA A 138 26.17 -12.75 -26.60
C ALA A 138 24.83 -12.56 -27.34
N CYS A 139 23.88 -11.86 -26.71
CA CYS A 139 22.51 -11.65 -27.22
C CYS A 139 22.21 -10.17 -27.52
N SER A 140 23.01 -9.54 -28.40
CA SER A 140 22.85 -8.11 -28.78
C SER A 140 21.47 -7.80 -29.38
N ASP A 141 20.84 -8.77 -30.04
CA ASP A 141 19.51 -8.60 -30.67
C ASP A 141 18.40 -8.49 -29.63
N VAL A 142 18.54 -9.21 -28.51
CA VAL A 142 17.59 -9.20 -27.39
C VAL A 142 17.63 -7.84 -26.69
N VAL A 143 18.83 -7.30 -26.45
CA VAL A 143 19.00 -5.95 -25.88
C VAL A 143 18.39 -4.89 -26.79
N SER A 144 18.52 -5.05 -28.11
CA SER A 144 17.95 -4.12 -29.09
C SER A 144 16.42 -4.19 -29.14
N ALA A 145 15.85 -5.40 -29.05
CA ALA A 145 14.41 -5.60 -28.95
C ALA A 145 13.83 -4.95 -27.68
N TRP A 146 14.50 -5.11 -26.54
CA TRP A 146 14.06 -4.52 -25.27
C TRP A 146 14.10 -3.00 -25.28
N LYS A 147 15.11 -2.41 -25.92
CA LYS A 147 15.19 -0.95 -26.12
C LYS A 147 13.97 -0.42 -26.88
N ALA A 148 13.55 -1.13 -27.93
CA ALA A 148 12.39 -0.74 -28.73
C ALA A 148 11.07 -0.86 -27.93
N GLU A 149 10.93 -1.90 -27.11
CA GLU A 149 9.75 -2.15 -26.28
C GLU A 149 9.60 -1.11 -25.15
N LEU A 150 10.70 -0.72 -24.51
CA LEU A 150 10.71 0.27 -23.42
C LEU A 150 10.54 1.73 -23.90
N GLY A 151 10.39 1.96 -25.20
CA GLY A 151 10.33 3.31 -25.77
C GLY A 151 11.60 4.13 -25.51
N MET A 152 12.70 3.48 -25.13
CA MET A 152 13.99 4.11 -24.87
C MET A 152 14.63 4.48 -26.21
N LYS A 153 14.28 5.68 -26.70
CA LYS A 153 14.85 6.24 -27.93
C LYS A 153 16.37 6.26 -27.79
N VAL A 154 17.05 5.58 -28.73
CA VAL A 154 18.52 5.48 -28.83
C VAL A 154 19.14 6.84 -28.54
N GLY A 155 19.75 6.93 -27.39
CA GLY A 155 20.45 8.12 -26.95
C GLY A 155 21.24 7.72 -25.73
N MET A 156 22.56 7.59 -25.90
CA MET A 156 23.50 7.88 -24.83
C MET A 156 22.90 9.02 -24.00
N SER A 157 22.85 8.90 -22.66
CA SER A 157 22.43 10.05 -21.84
C SER A 157 23.16 11.29 -22.35
N GLU A 158 22.51 12.45 -22.37
CA GLU A 158 23.08 13.68 -22.95
C GLU A 158 24.55 13.87 -22.49
N ASN A 159 24.80 13.51 -21.23
CA ASN A 159 26.10 13.47 -20.56
C ASN A 159 27.11 12.49 -21.19
N ILE A 160 26.73 11.24 -21.49
CA ILE A 160 27.62 10.26 -22.15
C ILE A 160 27.89 10.68 -23.60
N ARG A 161 26.89 11.25 -24.30
CA ARG A 161 27.09 11.77 -25.66
C ARG A 161 28.05 12.95 -25.65
N GLU A 162 27.89 13.88 -24.71
CA GLU A 162 28.83 14.99 -24.49
C GLU A 162 30.24 14.48 -24.18
N LEU A 163 30.36 13.46 -23.33
CA LEU A 163 31.64 12.86 -22.97
C LEU A 163 32.28 12.16 -24.17
N HIS A 164 31.49 11.49 -25.01
CA HIS A 164 31.96 10.92 -26.28
C HIS A 164 32.42 12.02 -27.25
N THR A 165 31.62 13.05 -27.49
CA THR A 165 32.00 14.16 -28.38
C THR A 165 33.23 14.92 -27.87
N SER A 166 33.37 15.10 -26.56
CA SER A 166 34.53 15.76 -25.97
C SER A 166 35.79 14.90 -26.06
N LEU A 167 35.70 13.58 -25.83
CA LEU A 167 36.81 12.66 -26.04
C LEU A 167 37.22 12.57 -27.51
N SER A 168 36.27 12.52 -28.44
CA SER A 168 36.54 12.57 -29.89
C SER A 168 37.24 13.89 -30.28
N LEU A 169 36.77 15.03 -29.76
CA LEU A 169 37.40 16.35 -29.99
C LEU A 169 38.81 16.45 -29.41
N ILE A 170 39.07 15.84 -28.25
CA ILE A 170 40.40 15.80 -27.62
C ILE A 170 41.34 14.95 -28.47
N LEU A 171 40.90 13.75 -28.88
CA LEU A 171 41.66 12.88 -29.79
C LEU A 171 41.96 13.58 -31.12
N GLU A 172 40.97 14.23 -31.72
CA GLU A 172 41.11 14.93 -33.00
C GLU A 172 42.04 16.15 -32.89
N LYS A 173 42.01 16.89 -31.77
CA LYS A 173 42.97 17.97 -31.49
C LYS A 173 44.38 17.45 -31.21
N SER A 174 44.52 16.35 -30.48
CA SER A 174 45.82 15.72 -30.22
C SER A 174 46.44 15.16 -31.51
N LEU A 175 45.61 14.76 -32.48
CA LEU A 175 46.04 14.32 -33.80
C LEU A 175 46.31 15.51 -34.75
N SER A 176 45.45 16.53 -34.79
CA SER A 176 45.64 17.74 -35.63
C SER A 176 46.76 18.66 -35.13
N SER A 177 47.05 18.68 -33.83
CA SER A 177 48.13 19.50 -33.24
C SER A 177 49.52 19.00 -33.62
N ARG A 178 49.66 17.79 -34.19
CA ARG A 178 50.96 17.24 -34.57
C ARG A 178 51.40 17.65 -35.99
N ASP A 179 50.50 18.20 -36.82
CA ASP A 179 50.75 18.36 -38.26
C ASP A 179 50.70 19.79 -38.83
N LYS A 180 50.58 20.86 -38.03
CA LYS A 180 50.60 22.24 -38.59
C LYS A 180 51.54 23.17 -37.84
N LYS A 181 52.78 23.21 -38.34
CA LYS A 181 53.77 24.24 -38.04
C LYS A 181 53.78 25.21 -39.23
N LEU A 182 53.06 26.33 -39.16
CA LEU A 182 53.28 27.46 -40.08
C LEU A 182 52.72 28.77 -39.51
N GLN A 183 53.58 29.78 -39.62
CA GLN A 183 53.50 31.12 -39.07
C GLN A 183 52.49 31.98 -39.85
N PHE A 184 51.61 32.71 -39.15
CA PHE A 184 51.01 33.97 -39.60
C PHE A 184 50.45 34.70 -38.38
N ASP A 185 50.71 36.01 -38.24
CA ASP A 185 50.34 36.83 -37.08
C ASP A 185 49.14 37.76 -37.39
N PRO A 186 47.89 37.30 -37.17
CA PRO A 186 46.73 38.13 -36.90
C PRO A 186 46.38 38.14 -35.38
N SER A 187 47.36 37.85 -34.52
CA SER A 187 47.14 37.41 -33.14
C SER A 187 46.50 38.49 -32.24
N LYS A 188 46.72 39.79 -32.53
CA LYS A 188 46.25 40.89 -31.65
C LYS A 188 44.78 41.31 -31.87
N GLN A 189 44.23 41.22 -33.08
CA GLN A 189 42.81 41.52 -33.33
C GLN A 189 41.92 40.32 -33.00
N LEU A 190 42.35 39.11 -33.37
CA LEU A 190 41.62 37.88 -33.08
C LEU A 190 41.56 37.60 -31.57
N SER A 191 42.63 37.87 -30.82
CA SER A 191 42.65 37.73 -29.36
C SER A 191 41.70 38.70 -28.67
N HIS A 192 41.61 39.95 -29.14
CA HIS A 192 40.73 40.95 -28.53
C HIS A 192 39.24 40.67 -28.81
N ALA A 193 38.92 40.16 -30.01
CA ALA A 193 37.57 39.71 -30.37
C ALA A 193 37.17 38.45 -29.60
N LEU A 194 38.06 37.45 -29.48
CA LEU A 194 37.84 36.26 -28.65
C LEU A 194 37.70 36.58 -27.17
N ALA A 195 38.48 37.54 -26.65
CA ALA A 195 38.36 37.98 -25.26
C ALA A 195 37.01 38.65 -24.99
N LYS A 196 36.54 39.51 -25.91
CA LYS A 196 35.22 40.16 -25.80
C LYS A 196 34.07 39.17 -25.92
N GLN A 197 34.18 38.18 -26.82
CA GLN A 197 33.21 37.10 -26.95
C GLN A 197 33.18 36.20 -25.70
N ARG A 198 34.34 35.86 -25.13
CA ARG A 198 34.44 35.11 -23.87
C ARG A 198 33.82 35.87 -22.71
N GLN A 199 34.11 37.16 -22.59
CA GLN A 199 33.52 38.01 -21.55
C GLN A 199 31.99 38.05 -21.65
N SER A 200 31.45 38.25 -22.86
CA SER A 200 30.00 38.22 -23.10
C SER A 200 29.37 36.85 -22.81
N CYS A 201 30.06 35.75 -23.15
CA CYS A 201 29.60 34.40 -22.85
C CYS A 201 29.60 34.11 -21.34
N LEU A 202 30.63 34.58 -20.62
CA LEU A 202 30.71 34.46 -19.16
C LEU A 202 29.59 35.25 -18.49
N GLU A 203 29.35 36.49 -18.90
CA GLU A 203 28.25 37.31 -18.37
C GLU A 203 26.88 36.68 -18.62
N ALA A 204 26.64 36.13 -19.82
CA ALA A 204 25.42 35.39 -20.12
C ALA A 204 25.27 34.12 -19.25
N SER A 205 26.35 33.36 -19.04
CA SER A 205 26.34 32.18 -18.18
C SER A 205 26.08 32.55 -16.70
N GLN A 206 26.63 33.67 -16.24
CA GLN A 206 26.45 34.12 -14.87
C GLN A 206 25.02 34.61 -14.63
N ALA A 207 24.41 35.29 -15.60
CA ALA A 207 23.00 35.63 -15.57
C ALA A 207 22.09 34.38 -15.54
N THR A 208 22.45 33.29 -16.24
CA THR A 208 21.70 32.02 -16.14
C THR A 208 21.83 31.36 -14.78
N ILE A 209 23.03 31.38 -14.18
CA ILE A 209 23.27 30.82 -12.84
C ILE A 209 22.43 31.54 -11.79
N VAL A 210 22.41 32.88 -11.81
CA VAL A 210 21.60 33.67 -10.87
C VAL A 210 20.10 33.37 -11.03
N ARG A 211 19.63 33.20 -12.27
CA ARG A 211 18.22 32.88 -12.55
C ARG A 211 17.83 31.49 -12.02
N LEU A 212 18.67 30.49 -12.26
CA LEU A 212 18.47 29.14 -11.73
C LEU A 212 18.53 29.13 -10.20
N GLN A 213 19.41 29.93 -9.58
CA GLN A 213 19.47 30.06 -8.13
C GLN A 213 18.16 30.63 -7.56
N GLN A 214 17.59 31.66 -8.20
CA GLN A 214 16.29 32.21 -7.80
C GLN A 214 15.17 31.17 -7.92
N GLU A 215 15.18 30.35 -8.97
CA GLU A 215 14.21 29.27 -9.15
C GLU A 215 14.36 28.19 -8.07
N ILE A 216 15.59 27.80 -7.72
CA ILE A 216 15.87 26.91 -6.58
C ILE A 216 15.31 27.49 -5.29
N ASP A 217 15.53 28.77 -5.03
CA ASP A 217 15.03 29.42 -3.81
C ASP A 217 13.49 29.47 -3.77
N GLN A 218 12.83 29.72 -4.92
CA GLN A 218 11.37 29.65 -5.03
C GLN A 218 10.83 28.24 -4.80
N LEU A 219 11.46 27.23 -5.39
CA LEU A 219 11.09 25.83 -5.20
C LEU A 219 11.28 25.39 -3.76
N ASN A 220 12.34 25.85 -3.08
CA ASN A 220 12.56 25.57 -1.67
C ASN A 220 11.45 26.15 -0.79
N ILE A 221 10.98 27.37 -1.07
CA ILE A 221 9.84 27.97 -0.35
C ILE A 221 8.57 27.13 -0.56
N LEU A 222 8.26 26.77 -1.80
CA LEU A 222 7.10 25.93 -2.12
C LEU A 222 7.17 24.57 -1.44
N HIS A 223 8.34 23.93 -1.45
CA HIS A 223 8.55 22.66 -0.78
C HIS A 223 8.32 22.77 0.72
N ASN A 224 8.88 23.79 1.38
CA ASN A 224 8.70 24.01 2.81
C ASN A 224 7.22 24.22 3.18
N ASN A 225 6.47 24.98 2.37
CA ASN A 225 5.03 25.17 2.58
C ASN A 225 4.28 23.84 2.45
N PHE A 226 4.55 23.06 1.40
CA PHE A 226 3.94 21.74 1.22
C PHE A 226 4.24 20.79 2.37
N MET A 227 5.48 20.78 2.87
CA MET A 227 5.86 19.97 4.03
C MET A 227 5.14 20.42 5.31
N HIS A 228 4.92 21.73 5.47
CA HIS A 228 4.14 22.26 6.59
C HIS A 228 2.67 21.82 6.52
N ASP A 229 2.05 21.95 5.35
CA ASP A 229 0.67 21.54 5.10
C ASP A 229 0.49 20.04 5.29
N HIS A 230 1.43 19.23 4.79
CA HIS A 230 1.43 17.79 5.01
C HIS A 230 1.45 17.45 6.51
N ARG A 231 2.32 18.09 7.30
CA ARG A 231 2.36 17.89 8.76
C ARG A 231 1.08 18.33 9.47
N LEU A 232 0.39 19.37 8.98
CA LEU A 232 -0.91 19.77 9.51
C LEU A 232 -1.98 18.73 9.19
N SER A 233 -2.03 18.26 7.94
CA SER A 233 -2.95 17.21 7.50
C SER A 233 -2.72 15.91 8.26
N GLU A 234 -1.46 15.54 8.53
CA GLU A 234 -1.11 14.34 9.27
C GLU A 234 -1.58 14.40 10.73
N ARG A 235 -1.45 15.57 11.37
CA ARG A 235 -2.00 15.82 12.72
C ARG A 235 -3.53 15.71 12.73
N ALA A 236 -4.21 16.34 11.76
CA ALA A 236 -5.67 16.23 11.65
C ALA A 236 -6.13 14.78 11.44
N LEU A 237 -5.42 13.99 10.62
CA LEU A 237 -5.69 12.57 10.44
C LEU A 237 -5.46 11.76 11.72
N GLN A 238 -4.48 12.14 12.54
CA GLN A 238 -4.26 11.49 13.83
C GLN A 238 -5.38 11.81 14.83
N GLU A 239 -5.86 13.04 14.87
CA GLU A 239 -7.02 13.45 15.67
C GLU A 239 -8.29 12.69 15.27
N VAL A 240 -8.58 12.60 13.96
CA VAL A 240 -9.72 11.83 13.45
C VAL A 240 -9.62 10.35 13.84
N ARG A 241 -8.42 9.75 13.76
CA ARG A 241 -8.20 8.37 14.19
C ARG A 241 -8.48 8.17 15.68
N LEU A 242 -8.08 9.11 16.53
CA LEU A 242 -8.37 9.05 17.97
C LEU A 242 -9.87 9.21 18.24
N CYS A 243 -10.55 10.13 17.55
CA CYS A 243 -12.00 10.27 17.65
C CYS A 243 -12.73 9.00 17.23
N HIS A 244 -12.28 8.34 16.16
CA HIS A 244 -12.87 7.09 15.69
C HIS A 244 -12.76 5.98 16.75
N ILE A 245 -11.57 5.77 17.31
CA ILE A 245 -11.35 4.80 18.41
C ILE A 245 -12.23 5.13 19.62
N TYR A 246 -12.34 6.41 19.98
CA TYR A 246 -13.18 6.83 21.09
C TYR A 246 -14.66 6.52 20.85
N VAL A 247 -15.16 6.75 19.64
CA VAL A 247 -16.55 6.44 19.28
C VAL A 247 -16.80 4.94 19.33
N GLU A 248 -15.93 4.11 18.76
CA GLU A 248 -16.04 2.65 18.81
C GLU A 248 -16.07 2.13 20.26
N LEU A 249 -15.20 2.65 21.12
CA LEU A 249 -15.22 2.30 22.54
C LEU A 249 -16.55 2.66 23.20
N LYS A 250 -17.12 3.84 22.91
CA LYS A 250 -18.42 4.25 23.46
C LYS A 250 -19.60 3.45 22.92
N GLU A 251 -19.56 3.03 21.67
CA GLU A 251 -20.56 2.12 21.10
C GLU A 251 -20.54 0.78 21.84
N THR A 252 -19.37 0.19 22.06
CA THR A 252 -19.26 -1.08 22.80
C THR A 252 -19.70 -0.98 24.27
N GLU A 253 -19.38 0.14 24.96
CA GLU A 253 -19.89 0.40 26.31
C GLU A 253 -21.42 0.49 26.34
N TYR A 254 -22.01 1.17 25.35
CA TYR A 254 -23.46 1.30 25.23
C TYR A 254 -24.14 -0.05 24.98
N GLU A 255 -23.58 -0.88 24.10
CA GLU A 255 -24.08 -2.24 23.84
C GLU A 255 -24.07 -3.12 25.09
N GLN A 256 -23.00 -3.07 25.88
CA GLN A 256 -22.92 -3.80 27.16
C GLN A 256 -24.00 -3.35 28.14
N GLN A 257 -24.20 -2.03 28.29
CA GLN A 257 -25.25 -1.49 29.16
C GLN A 257 -26.65 -1.92 28.70
N MET A 258 -26.90 -1.96 27.40
CA MET A 258 -28.17 -2.42 26.84
C MET A 258 -28.43 -3.91 27.12
N GLU A 259 -27.40 -4.75 27.08
CA GLU A 259 -27.54 -6.17 27.43
C GLU A 259 -27.82 -6.36 28.93
N GLU A 260 -27.13 -5.61 29.79
CA GLU A 260 -27.39 -5.62 31.23
C GLU A 260 -28.82 -5.19 31.55
N LEU A 261 -29.32 -4.13 30.91
CA LEU A 261 -30.71 -3.70 31.04
C LEU A 261 -31.69 -4.79 30.62
N ARG A 262 -31.46 -5.45 29.48
CA ARG A 262 -32.30 -6.56 29.02
C ARG A 262 -32.32 -7.72 30.01
N LYS A 263 -31.16 -8.04 30.61
CA LYS A 263 -31.04 -9.08 31.63
C LYS A 263 -31.82 -8.72 32.90
N LEU A 264 -31.73 -7.47 33.35
CA LEU A 264 -32.48 -7.00 34.52
C LEU A 264 -33.99 -7.00 34.26
N GLU A 265 -34.43 -6.58 33.08
CA GLU A 265 -35.85 -6.60 32.68
C GLU A 265 -36.42 -8.03 32.69
N MET A 266 -35.64 -9.00 32.20
CA MET A 266 -36.00 -10.42 32.27
C MET A 266 -36.11 -10.91 33.73
N GLN A 267 -35.20 -10.48 34.61
CA GLN A 267 -35.25 -10.83 36.04
C GLN A 267 -36.45 -10.21 36.75
N ILE A 268 -36.77 -8.95 36.45
CA ILE A 268 -37.95 -8.26 36.99
C ILE A 268 -39.22 -8.97 36.55
N SER A 269 -39.30 -9.33 35.26
CA SER A 269 -40.45 -10.07 34.72
C SER A 269 -40.64 -11.42 35.42
N ALA A 270 -39.56 -12.16 35.67
CA ALA A 270 -39.62 -13.43 36.41
C ALA A 270 -40.09 -13.22 37.86
N LEU A 271 -39.56 -12.20 38.56
CA LEU A 271 -39.96 -11.87 39.92
C LEU A 271 -41.42 -11.42 40.02
N GLU A 272 -41.94 -10.73 39.01
CA GLU A 272 -43.34 -10.30 38.96
C GLU A 272 -44.29 -11.51 38.88
N VAL A 273 -43.95 -12.50 38.06
CA VAL A 273 -44.70 -13.77 37.98
C VAL A 273 -44.68 -14.49 39.33
N ASP A 274 -43.52 -14.59 39.97
CA ASP A 274 -43.39 -15.23 41.29
C ASP A 274 -44.17 -14.49 42.38
N TYR A 275 -44.11 -13.15 42.37
CA TYR A 275 -44.87 -12.31 43.28
C TYR A 275 -46.38 -12.54 43.13
N ASN A 276 -46.88 -12.54 41.89
CA ASN A 276 -48.29 -12.79 41.61
C ASN A 276 -48.72 -14.20 42.07
N SER A 277 -47.90 -15.22 41.82
CA SER A 277 -48.14 -16.59 42.31
C SER A 277 -48.18 -16.69 43.85
N ILE A 278 -47.33 -15.93 44.54
CA ILE A 278 -47.37 -15.87 46.01
C ILE A 278 -48.64 -15.16 46.48
N GLN A 279 -49.03 -14.05 45.85
CA GLN A 279 -50.25 -13.31 46.19
C GLN A 279 -51.50 -14.16 46.00
N GLU A 280 -51.63 -14.86 44.88
CA GLU A 280 -52.75 -15.77 44.62
C GLU A 280 -52.84 -16.89 45.66
N ARG A 281 -51.70 -17.51 46.02
CA ARG A 281 -51.67 -18.54 47.07
C ARG A 281 -52.08 -17.99 48.44
N ARG A 282 -51.71 -16.76 48.78
CA ARG A 282 -52.15 -16.11 50.02
C ARG A 282 -53.66 -15.87 50.02
N HIS A 283 -54.19 -15.32 48.93
CA HIS A 283 -55.63 -15.10 48.79
C HIS A 283 -56.42 -16.41 48.93
N LEU A 284 -55.98 -17.49 48.26
CA LEU A 284 -56.60 -18.81 48.39
C LEU A 284 -56.52 -19.36 49.82
N ALA A 285 -55.38 -19.18 50.51
CA ALA A 285 -55.23 -19.63 51.89
C ALA A 285 -56.14 -18.85 52.85
N GLU A 286 -56.26 -17.54 52.68
CA GLU A 286 -57.18 -16.69 53.46
C GLU A 286 -58.64 -17.12 53.24
N GLU A 287 -59.03 -17.38 52.00
CA GLU A 287 -60.36 -17.89 51.68
C GLU A 287 -60.64 -19.27 52.32
N MET A 288 -59.64 -20.18 52.33
CA MET A 288 -59.75 -21.47 53.02
C MET A 288 -59.94 -21.30 54.52
N VAL A 289 -59.19 -20.39 55.16
CA VAL A 289 -59.31 -20.09 56.58
C VAL A 289 -60.70 -19.54 56.91
N GLU A 290 -61.23 -18.64 56.07
CA GLU A 290 -62.56 -18.08 56.25
C GLU A 290 -63.67 -19.15 56.15
N ARG A 291 -63.61 -20.01 55.12
CA ARG A 291 -64.56 -21.13 54.98
C ARG A 291 -64.48 -22.11 56.14
N GLU A 292 -63.27 -22.42 56.63
CA GLU A 292 -63.10 -23.30 57.79
C GLU A 292 -63.68 -22.68 59.06
N LEU A 293 -63.44 -21.37 59.28
CA LEU A 293 -64.00 -20.62 60.41
C LEU A 293 -65.52 -20.58 60.36
N GLU A 294 -66.12 -20.40 59.18
CA GLU A 294 -67.57 -20.48 58.99
C GLU A 294 -68.12 -21.85 59.38
N LEU A 295 -67.48 -22.93 58.92
CA LEU A 295 -67.91 -24.30 59.24
C LEU A 295 -67.80 -24.58 60.74
N LYS A 296 -66.69 -24.18 61.38
CA LYS A 296 -66.51 -24.27 62.84
C LYS A 296 -67.58 -23.48 63.59
N THR A 297 -67.90 -22.27 63.11
CA THR A 297 -68.94 -21.42 63.71
C THR A 297 -70.32 -22.05 63.57
N LYS A 298 -70.69 -22.54 62.39
CA LYS A 298 -71.95 -23.26 62.13
C LYS A 298 -72.07 -24.50 63.04
N ALA A 299 -71.01 -25.31 63.13
CA ALA A 299 -70.97 -26.47 64.01
C ALA A 299 -71.12 -26.10 65.50
N ALA A 300 -70.45 -25.04 65.96
CA ALA A 300 -70.58 -24.54 67.32
C ALA A 300 -72.01 -24.08 67.62
N ILE A 301 -72.68 -23.38 66.70
CA ILE A 301 -74.08 -22.98 66.83
C ILE A 301 -75.00 -24.20 66.98
N PHE A 302 -74.81 -25.23 66.13
CA PHE A 302 -75.58 -26.48 66.22
C PHE A 302 -75.38 -27.19 67.56
N ALA A 303 -74.13 -27.31 68.02
CA ALA A 303 -73.81 -27.93 69.30
C ALA A 303 -74.43 -27.17 70.48
N GLN A 304 -74.36 -25.83 70.47
CA GLN A 304 -74.98 -24.98 71.49
C GLN A 304 -76.51 -25.13 71.50
N ALA A 305 -77.16 -25.13 70.33
CA ALA A 305 -78.60 -25.32 70.20
C ALA A 305 -79.03 -26.70 70.72
N TRP A 306 -78.27 -27.75 70.37
CA TRP A 306 -78.53 -29.11 70.84
C TRP A 306 -78.40 -29.23 72.36
N TRP A 307 -77.32 -28.68 72.94
CA TRP A 307 -77.11 -28.68 74.39
C TRP A 307 -78.21 -27.92 75.14
N ARG A 308 -78.56 -26.71 74.69
CA ARG A 308 -79.67 -25.94 75.25
C ARG A 308 -80.99 -26.72 75.20
N GLY A 309 -81.27 -27.40 74.08
CA GLY A 309 -82.44 -28.26 73.95
C GLY A 309 -82.42 -29.47 74.90
N TYR A 310 -81.28 -30.14 75.02
CA TYR A 310 -81.10 -31.27 75.95
C TYR A 310 -81.26 -30.82 77.41
N SER A 311 -80.62 -29.71 77.81
CA SER A 311 -80.76 -29.14 79.15
C SER A 311 -82.21 -28.80 79.48
N THR A 312 -82.94 -28.16 78.57
CA THR A 312 -84.38 -27.88 78.74
C THR A 312 -85.19 -29.17 78.90
N ARG A 313 -84.99 -30.17 78.04
CA ARG A 313 -85.67 -31.48 78.16
C ARG A 313 -85.38 -32.16 79.49
N LYS A 314 -84.12 -32.18 79.94
CA LYS A 314 -83.74 -32.74 81.24
C LYS A 314 -84.36 -31.99 82.42
N ALA A 315 -84.45 -30.67 82.33
CA ALA A 315 -85.12 -29.86 83.35
C ALA A 315 -86.63 -30.15 83.40
N LEU A 316 -87.29 -30.29 82.25
CA LEU A 316 -88.70 -30.69 82.15
C LEU A 316 -88.93 -32.10 82.68
N GLU A 317 -88.04 -33.06 82.37
CA GLU A 317 -88.09 -34.44 82.87
C GLU A 317 -88.01 -34.48 84.42
N LYS A 318 -87.09 -33.71 85.01
CA LYS A 318 -87.01 -33.57 86.48
C LYS A 318 -88.28 -32.95 87.07
N LYS A 319 -88.85 -31.92 86.43
CA LYS A 319 -90.12 -31.32 86.85
C LYS A 319 -91.28 -32.31 86.77
N GLU A 320 -91.37 -33.11 85.72
CA GLU A 320 -92.41 -34.13 85.56
C GLU A 320 -92.32 -35.21 86.66
N LYS A 321 -91.12 -35.73 86.93
CA LYS A 321 -90.87 -36.68 88.02
C LYS A 321 -91.28 -36.10 89.38
N SER A 322 -90.95 -34.83 89.66
CA SER A 322 -91.37 -34.17 90.92
C SER A 322 -92.89 -33.99 91.05
N ARG A 323 -93.60 -33.75 89.93
CA ARG A 323 -95.07 -33.66 89.90
C ARG A 323 -95.73 -35.03 90.16
N LYS A 324 -95.19 -36.13 89.61
CA LYS A 324 -95.66 -37.50 89.90
C LYS A 324 -95.53 -37.82 91.39
N VAL A 325 -94.37 -37.56 92.01
CA VAL A 325 -94.14 -37.76 93.47
C VAL A 325 -95.12 -36.94 94.34
N ARG A 326 -95.45 -35.70 93.94
CA ARG A 326 -96.46 -34.89 94.66
C ARG A 326 -97.90 -35.43 94.50
N LYS A 327 -98.23 -36.03 93.35
CA LYS A 327 -99.58 -36.57 93.09
C LYS A 327 -99.84 -37.85 93.90
N ASP A 328 -98.83 -38.70 94.09
CA ASP A 328 -98.93 -39.89 94.95
C ASP A 328 -99.03 -39.57 96.44
N LYS A 329 -98.37 -38.48 96.91
CA LYS A 329 -98.56 -38.02 98.30
C LYS A 329 -99.99 -37.51 98.58
N ARG A 330 -100.66 -36.89 97.60
CA ARG A 330 -102.05 -36.40 97.75
C ARG A 330 -103.11 -37.53 97.74
N LYS A 331 -102.79 -38.73 97.26
CA LYS A 331 -103.69 -39.90 97.32
C LYS A 331 -103.63 -40.66 98.64
N LYS A 332 -102.68 -40.38 99.53
CA LYS A 332 -102.56 -40.99 100.87
C LYS A 332 -103.23 -40.17 101.99
N THR A 333 -103.98 -39.13 101.66
CA THR A 333 -104.61 -38.23 102.65
C THR A 333 -106.12 -38.07 102.43
N LYS A 334 -106.77 -39.10 101.86
CA LYS A 334 -108.23 -39.19 101.80
C LYS A 334 -108.67 -40.54 102.32
#